data_AF-A0ABC9NTN0-F1
#
_entry.id   AF-A0ABC9NTN0-F1
#
_cell.length_a   1.000
_cell.length_b   1.000
_cell.length_c   1.000
_cell.angle_alpha   90.00
_cell.angle_beta   90.00
_cell.angle_gamma   90.00
#
_symmetry.space_group_name_H-M   'P 1'
#
loop_
_entity.id
_entity.type
_entity.pdbx_description
1 polymer ?
#
loop_
_entity_poly.entity_id
_entity_poly.type
_entity_poly.pdbx_seq_one_letter_code
_entity_poly.pdbx_strand_id
1 'polypeptide(L)'
;MPSTRYQKIDAYNYHHIWAVGDIHGNYQLLQSRLHQLLFCPETDLLISVGDNIDRGAESLNVLRLLNQPWFTSVKGNHEAMALDAFATGDGNMWLASGGDWFFGLSNPEQKEAIDLLLRFRQLPHIIEINDEKIKYVIVHADYPGNKYQFGKELAEKELLWPVDRIQNSLKGNINKIEGADYFIFGHMGDAANLLI
;
A
#
# COMPACT_ATOMS: atom_id res chain seq x y z
N MET A 1 -8.94 14.39 14.82
CA MET A 1 -8.89 13.06 14.17
C MET A 1 -7.81 13.11 13.12
N PRO A 2 -6.98 12.07 12.91
CA PRO A 2 -6.07 12.11 11.78
C PRO A 2 -6.91 12.11 10.49
N SER A 3 -6.75 13.17 9.69
CA SER A 3 -7.42 13.34 8.41
C SER A 3 -6.91 12.31 7.41
N THR A 4 -7.81 11.79 6.56
CA THR A 4 -7.40 11.04 5.37
C THR A 4 -6.43 11.86 4.55
N ARG A 5 -5.34 11.23 4.13
CA ARG A 5 -4.29 11.87 3.33
C ARG A 5 -4.42 11.41 1.89
N TYR A 6 -4.47 12.38 0.99
CA TYR A 6 -4.51 12.16 -0.45
C TYR A 6 -3.23 12.71 -1.07
N GLN A 7 -2.74 12.02 -2.10
CA GLN A 7 -1.66 12.51 -2.95
C GLN A 7 -2.12 12.48 -4.40
N LYS A 8 -1.74 13.50 -5.17
CA LYS A 8 -1.86 13.48 -6.64
C LYS A 8 -0.51 13.15 -7.25
N ILE A 9 -0.55 12.36 -8.31
CA ILE A 9 0.61 12.05 -9.15
C ILE A 9 0.20 12.34 -10.59
N ASP A 10 0.97 13.19 -11.25
CA ASP A 10 0.76 13.48 -12.66
C ASP A 10 1.63 12.55 -13.49
N ALA A 11 0.99 11.75 -14.35
CA ALA A 11 1.66 10.69 -15.10
C ALA A 11 2.77 11.19 -16.04
N TYR A 12 2.66 12.44 -16.50
CA TYR A 12 3.63 13.06 -17.41
C TYR A 12 5.07 13.11 -16.85
N ASN A 13 5.25 13.01 -15.53
CA ASN A 13 6.56 13.04 -14.88
C ASN A 13 7.35 11.73 -15.00
N TYR A 14 6.71 10.65 -15.47
CA TYR A 14 7.27 9.31 -15.47
C TYR A 14 7.12 8.68 -16.85
N HIS A 15 8.07 7.81 -17.21
CA HIS A 15 7.96 7.03 -18.44
C HIS A 15 6.94 5.90 -18.29
N HIS A 16 7.02 5.15 -17.18
CA HIS A 16 5.99 4.21 -16.75
C HIS A 16 5.63 4.39 -15.29
N ILE A 17 4.37 4.13 -14.95
CA ILE A 17 3.90 3.98 -13.58
C ILE A 17 3.36 2.56 -13.43
N TRP A 18 3.94 1.81 -12.49
CA TRP A 18 3.55 0.45 -12.16
C TRP A 18 2.86 0.45 -10.79
N ALA A 19 1.81 -0.36 -10.65
CA ALA A 19 1.12 -0.54 -9.38
C ALA A 19 1.37 -1.97 -8.90
N VAL A 20 1.87 -2.15 -7.68
CA VAL A 20 2.14 -3.46 -7.10
C VAL A 20 1.20 -3.80 -5.96
N GLY A 21 0.69 -5.03 -5.98
CA GLY A 21 -0.13 -5.63 -4.93
C GLY A 21 0.63 -5.80 -3.60
N ASP A 22 -0.02 -6.46 -2.62
CA ASP A 22 0.53 -6.71 -1.29
C ASP A 22 1.90 -7.42 -1.38
N ILE A 23 2.97 -6.75 -0.93
CA ILE A 23 4.34 -7.25 -1.08
C ILE A 23 4.67 -8.23 0.06
N HIS A 24 4.19 -7.95 1.27
CA HIS A 24 4.35 -8.80 2.45
C HIS A 24 5.77 -9.34 2.63
N GLY A 25 6.77 -8.45 2.62
CA GLY A 25 8.16 -8.85 2.83
C GLY A 25 8.76 -9.77 1.75
N ASN A 26 8.13 -9.93 0.58
CA ASN A 26 8.65 -10.73 -0.54
C ASN A 26 9.57 -9.90 -1.45
N TYR A 27 10.65 -9.34 -0.87
CA TYR A 27 11.53 -8.41 -1.57
C TYR A 27 12.22 -9.04 -2.80
N GLN A 28 12.78 -10.25 -2.71
CA GLN A 28 13.40 -10.89 -3.86
C GLN A 28 12.41 -11.14 -5.01
N LEU A 29 11.16 -11.50 -4.69
CA LEU A 29 10.13 -11.71 -5.70
C LEU A 29 9.82 -10.39 -6.41
N LEU A 30 9.66 -9.29 -5.67
CA LEU A 30 9.49 -7.97 -6.24
C LEU A 30 10.66 -7.61 -7.17
N GLN A 31 11.90 -7.75 -6.71
CA GLN A 31 13.08 -7.44 -7.52
C GLN A 31 13.13 -8.28 -8.80
N SER A 32 12.82 -9.56 -8.73
CA SER A 32 12.73 -10.45 -9.90
C SER A 32 11.68 -9.97 -10.91
N ARG A 33 10.53 -9.49 -10.42
CA ARG A 33 9.45 -8.97 -11.26
C ARG A 33 9.81 -7.65 -11.93
N LEU A 34 10.39 -6.71 -11.18
CA LEU A 34 10.86 -5.44 -11.74
C LEU A 34 11.93 -5.68 -12.81
N HIS A 35 12.82 -6.65 -12.60
CA HIS A 35 13.80 -7.03 -13.60
C HIS A 35 13.15 -7.60 -14.89
N GLN A 36 12.13 -8.46 -14.76
CA GLN A 36 11.40 -9.01 -15.91
C GLN A 36 10.67 -7.93 -16.74
N LEU A 37 10.23 -6.85 -16.07
CA LEU A 37 9.55 -5.73 -16.72
C LEU A 37 10.51 -4.69 -17.30
N LEU A 38 11.82 -4.88 -17.11
CA LEU A 38 12.83 -3.89 -17.49
C LEU A 38 12.55 -2.53 -16.82
N PHE A 39 12.09 -2.55 -15.57
CA PHE A 39 11.81 -1.35 -14.78
C PHE A 39 13.06 -0.45 -14.71
N CYS A 40 12.89 0.84 -15.00
CA CYS A 40 13.97 1.83 -15.00
C CYS A 40 13.81 2.81 -13.81
N PRO A 41 14.54 2.64 -12.71
CA PRO A 41 14.45 3.48 -11.52
C PRO A 41 14.64 4.98 -11.73
N GLU A 42 15.28 5.38 -12.83
CA GLU A 42 15.55 6.77 -13.19
C GLU A 42 14.35 7.46 -13.83
N THR A 43 13.42 6.70 -14.42
CA THR A 43 12.29 7.23 -15.21
C THR A 43 10.93 6.70 -14.80
N ASP A 44 10.90 5.55 -14.12
CA ASP A 44 9.68 4.84 -13.77
C ASP A 44 9.31 5.06 -12.31
N LEU A 45 8.02 4.89 -11.99
CA LEU A 45 7.49 4.93 -10.64
C LEU A 45 6.84 3.59 -10.30
N LEU A 46 7.13 3.07 -9.13
CA LEU A 46 6.43 1.93 -8.54
C LEU A 46 5.57 2.41 -7.36
N ILE A 47 4.27 2.10 -7.41
CA ILE A 47 3.30 2.44 -6.37
C ILE A 47 2.78 1.16 -5.72
N SER A 48 3.08 0.97 -4.44
CA SER A 48 2.52 -0.13 -3.65
C SER A 48 1.11 0.20 -3.13
N VAL A 49 0.21 -0.79 -3.19
CA VAL A 49 -1.14 -0.73 -2.60
C VAL A 49 -1.15 -0.86 -1.06
N GLY A 50 0.02 -0.91 -0.42
CA GLY A 50 0.16 -1.12 1.02
C GLY A 50 0.56 -2.56 1.34
N ASP A 51 0.58 -2.93 2.62
CA ASP A 51 0.95 -4.27 3.08
C ASP A 51 2.32 -4.70 2.56
N ASN A 52 3.30 -3.84 2.81
CA ASN A 52 4.68 -4.02 2.41
C ASN A 52 5.42 -4.97 3.37
N ILE A 53 4.97 -5.03 4.63
CA ILE A 53 5.57 -5.82 5.70
C ILE A 53 4.73 -7.04 6.07
N ASP A 54 5.28 -7.81 7.01
CA ASP A 54 4.70 -9.01 7.62
C ASP A 54 4.57 -10.18 6.63
N ARG A 55 4.36 -11.39 7.17
CA ARG A 55 4.19 -12.68 6.46
C ARG A 55 5.40 -13.18 5.66
N GLY A 56 6.21 -12.30 5.08
CA GLY A 56 7.46 -12.63 4.39
C GLY A 56 8.71 -12.23 5.19
N ALA A 57 9.83 -12.83 4.80
CA ALA A 57 11.09 -12.76 5.56
C ALA A 57 11.87 -11.44 5.38
N GLU A 58 11.57 -10.65 4.35
CA GLU A 58 12.40 -9.49 3.95
C GLU A 58 11.68 -8.14 4.16
N SER A 59 10.77 -8.06 5.13
CA SER A 59 9.99 -6.84 5.43
C SER A 59 10.84 -5.57 5.59
N LEU A 60 12.00 -5.65 6.26
CA LEU A 60 12.92 -4.51 6.36
C LEU A 60 13.47 -4.06 4.99
N ASN A 61 13.77 -5.01 4.09
CA ASN A 61 14.26 -4.67 2.75
C ASN A 61 13.16 -4.00 1.91
N VAL A 62 11.90 -4.42 2.07
CA VAL A 62 10.77 -3.72 1.43
C VAL A 62 10.61 -2.32 2.02
N LEU A 63 10.68 -2.14 3.34
CA LEU A 63 10.62 -0.80 3.95
C LEU A 63 11.72 0.14 3.44
N ARG A 64 12.93 -0.38 3.20
CA ARG A 64 14.05 0.40 2.67
C ARG A 64 13.77 0.97 1.27
N LEU A 65 12.81 0.41 0.53
CA LEU A 65 12.36 0.98 -0.75
C LEU A 65 11.80 2.39 -0.58
N LEU A 66 11.25 2.76 0.59
CA LEU A 66 10.79 4.12 0.85
C LEU A 66 11.92 5.17 0.76
N ASN A 67 13.19 4.76 0.82
CA ASN A 67 14.32 5.67 0.62
C ASN A 67 14.60 5.96 -0.86
N GLN A 68 13.91 5.28 -1.77
CA GLN A 68 14.10 5.39 -3.20
C GLN A 68 13.10 6.40 -3.80
N PRO A 69 13.54 7.29 -4.71
CA PRO A 69 12.66 8.30 -5.31
C PRO A 69 11.61 7.68 -6.25
N TRP A 70 11.88 6.48 -6.76
CA TRP A 70 11.02 5.74 -7.68
C TRP A 70 10.00 4.83 -6.98
N PHE A 71 9.92 4.87 -5.64
CA PHE A 71 8.96 4.06 -4.88
C PHE A 71 8.09 4.92 -3.97
N THR A 72 6.78 4.68 -4.01
CA THR A 72 5.84 5.19 -3.03
C THR A 72 4.80 4.13 -2.69
N SER A 73 4.05 4.35 -1.62
CA SER A 73 3.06 3.39 -1.13
C SER A 73 1.90 4.12 -0.48
N VAL A 74 0.69 3.58 -0.65
CA VAL A 74 -0.40 3.87 0.28
C VAL A 74 -0.21 3.06 1.55
N LYS A 75 -0.70 3.56 2.68
CA LYS A 75 -0.67 2.80 3.94
C LYS A 75 -1.60 1.58 3.88
N GLY A 76 -1.09 0.40 4.25
CA GLY A 76 -1.88 -0.83 4.44
C GLY A 76 -2.32 -1.05 5.89
N ASN A 77 -3.13 -2.07 6.12
CA ASN A 77 -3.57 -2.42 7.48
C ASN A 77 -2.43 -3.04 8.31
N HIS A 78 -1.47 -3.72 7.68
CA HIS A 78 -0.30 -4.25 8.38
C HIS A 78 0.60 -3.13 8.93
N GLU A 79 0.86 -2.07 8.16
CA GLU A 79 1.57 -0.90 8.67
C GLU A 79 0.76 -0.15 9.74
N ALA A 80 -0.58 -0.16 9.66
CA ALA A 80 -1.43 0.40 10.71
C ALA A 80 -1.28 -0.37 12.03
N MET A 81 -1.34 -1.70 12.00
CA MET A 81 -1.15 -2.55 13.19
C MET A 81 0.23 -2.34 13.82
N ALA A 82 1.29 -2.26 13.01
CA ALA A 82 2.64 -2.00 13.51
C ALA A 82 2.74 -0.62 14.20
N LEU A 83 2.18 0.42 13.59
CA LEU A 83 2.15 1.77 14.17
C LEU A 83 1.35 1.84 15.48
N ASP A 84 0.23 1.14 15.55
CA ASP A 84 -0.61 1.05 16.74
C ASP A 84 0.12 0.30 17.87
N ALA A 85 0.84 -0.78 17.54
CA ALA A 85 1.67 -1.52 18.48
C ALA A 85 2.75 -0.61 19.10
N PHE A 86 3.43 0.21 18.30
CA PHE A 86 4.42 1.17 18.81
C PHE A 86 3.81 2.30 19.64
N ALA A 87 2.60 2.75 19.29
CA ALA A 87 1.95 3.83 20.00
C ALA A 87 1.36 3.41 21.35
N THR A 88 0.84 2.19 21.44
CA THR A 88 0.14 1.68 22.62
C THR A 88 1.00 0.78 23.51
N GLY A 89 2.05 0.20 22.95
CA GLY A 89 2.81 -0.89 23.59
C GLY A 89 2.12 -2.25 23.52
N ASP A 90 0.90 -2.34 22.97
CA ASP A 90 0.18 -3.60 22.74
C ASP A 90 0.42 -4.11 21.32
N GLY A 91 1.36 -5.04 21.18
CA GLY A 91 1.72 -5.67 19.92
C GLY A 91 0.90 -6.91 19.56
N ASN A 92 -0.09 -7.32 20.36
CA ASN A 92 -0.74 -8.63 20.18
C ASN A 92 -1.39 -8.80 18.81
N MET A 93 -2.10 -7.76 18.33
CA MET A 93 -2.78 -7.80 17.03
C MET A 93 -1.79 -7.86 15.86
N TRP A 94 -0.70 -7.09 15.94
CA TRP A 94 0.34 -7.08 14.91
C TRP A 94 1.10 -8.42 14.87
N LEU A 95 1.48 -8.94 16.05
CA LEU A 95 2.12 -10.25 16.17
C LEU A 95 1.25 -11.38 15.63
N ALA A 96 -0.04 -11.39 15.97
CA ALA A 96 -0.99 -12.38 15.45
C ALA A 96 -1.16 -12.30 13.92
N SER A 97 -0.78 -11.18 13.32
CA SER A 97 -0.86 -10.92 11.88
C SER A 97 0.50 -11.07 11.16
N GLY A 98 1.52 -11.62 11.82
CA GLY A 98 2.82 -11.90 11.19
C GLY A 98 3.87 -10.80 11.37
N GLY A 99 3.72 -9.95 12.39
CA GLY A 99 4.72 -8.94 12.79
C GLY A 99 5.95 -9.50 13.51
N ASP A 100 6.12 -10.82 13.59
CA ASP A 100 7.20 -11.48 14.33
C ASP A 100 8.60 -11.24 13.72
N TRP A 101 8.68 -10.92 12.42
CA TRP A 101 9.93 -10.59 11.73
C TRP A 101 10.74 -9.48 12.43
N PHE A 102 10.05 -8.53 13.06
CA PHE A 102 10.68 -7.40 13.76
C PHE A 102 11.58 -7.86 14.91
N PHE A 103 11.21 -8.94 15.59
CA PHE A 103 11.96 -9.47 16.74
C PHE A 103 13.19 -10.29 16.33
N GLY A 104 13.29 -10.67 15.06
CA GLY A 104 14.48 -11.31 14.49
C GLY A 104 15.59 -10.33 14.09
N LEU A 105 15.30 -9.02 14.07
CA LEU A 105 16.24 -7.98 13.70
C LEU A 105 17.24 -7.65 14.81
N SER A 106 18.42 -7.17 14.42
CA SER A 106 19.35 -6.54 15.37
C SER A 106 18.83 -5.20 15.90
N ASN A 107 19.33 -4.72 17.03
CA ASN A 107 18.89 -3.43 17.61
C ASN A 107 18.99 -2.24 16.62
N PRO A 108 20.07 -2.10 15.81
CA PRO A 108 20.13 -1.05 14.79
C PRO A 108 19.05 -1.20 13.72
N GLU A 109 18.77 -2.42 13.27
CA GLU A 109 17.75 -2.73 12.26
C GLU A 109 16.33 -2.52 12.79
N GLN A 110 16.07 -2.83 14.06
CA GLN A 110 14.79 -2.51 14.70
C GLN A 110 14.55 -1.01 14.74
N LYS A 111 15.58 -0.22 15.06
CA LYS A 111 15.50 1.24 15.03
C LYS A 111 15.20 1.74 13.61
N GLU A 112 15.91 1.22 12.61
CA GLU A 112 15.66 1.54 11.21
C GLU A 112 14.23 1.19 10.78
N ALA A 113 13.74 0.00 11.15
CA ALA A 113 12.38 -0.43 10.86
C ALA A 113 11.34 0.51 11.48
N ILE A 114 11.53 0.91 12.74
CA ILE A 114 10.66 1.89 13.41
C ILE A 114 10.68 3.23 12.66
N ASP A 115 11.86 3.76 12.36
CA ASP A 115 12.01 5.04 11.66
C ASP A 115 11.31 5.03 10.29
N LEU A 116 11.44 3.94 9.54
CA LEU A 116 10.77 3.74 8.25
C LEU A 116 9.25 3.58 8.41
N LEU A 117 8.79 2.79 9.40
CA LEU A 117 7.36 2.61 9.67
C LEU A 117 6.68 3.91 10.08
N LEU A 118 7.35 4.75 10.88
CA LEU A 118 6.83 6.06 11.27
C LEU A 118 6.57 6.98 10.07
N ARG A 119 7.22 6.77 8.92
CA ARG A 119 6.94 7.52 7.67
C ARG A 119 5.53 7.26 7.13
N PHE A 120 4.93 6.10 7.41
CA PHE A 120 3.54 5.81 7.02
C PHE A 120 2.52 6.73 7.71
N ARG A 121 2.90 7.44 8.78
CA ARG A 121 2.08 8.52 9.35
C ARG A 121 1.91 9.71 8.40
N GLN A 122 2.81 9.88 7.44
CA GLN A 122 2.78 10.97 6.46
C GLN A 122 2.48 10.50 5.04
N LEU A 123 2.71 9.22 4.73
CA LEU A 123 2.31 8.63 3.45
C LEU A 123 0.80 8.73 3.22
N PRO A 124 0.36 8.84 1.95
CA PRO A 124 -1.05 8.92 1.62
C PRO A 124 -1.78 7.63 2.00
N HIS A 125 -3.09 7.74 2.23
CA HIS A 125 -3.98 6.57 2.21
C HIS A 125 -4.53 6.35 0.81
N ILE A 126 -4.60 7.41 0.00
CA ILE A 126 -5.18 7.38 -1.33
C ILE A 126 -4.25 8.15 -2.28
N ILE A 127 -3.90 7.53 -3.40
CA ILE A 127 -3.17 8.18 -4.50
C ILE A 127 -4.12 8.32 -5.69
N GLU A 128 -4.26 9.54 -6.20
CA GLU A 128 -4.92 9.83 -7.49
C GLU A 128 -3.83 9.99 -8.55
N ILE A 129 -3.90 9.22 -9.64
CA ILE A 129 -3.02 9.37 -10.79
C ILE A 129 -3.84 9.96 -11.93
N ASN A 130 -3.38 11.08 -12.48
CA ASN A 130 -3.99 11.71 -13.65
C ASN A 130 -3.11 11.46 -14.87
N ASP A 131 -3.66 10.75 -15.85
CA ASP A 131 -3.05 10.48 -17.16
C ASP A 131 -3.96 11.06 -18.26
N GLU A 132 -3.87 12.38 -18.46
CA GLU A 132 -4.66 13.24 -19.38
C GLU A 132 -6.18 13.02 -19.42
N LYS A 133 -6.62 11.83 -19.82
CA LYS A 133 -8.00 11.37 -19.99
C LYS A 133 -8.42 10.27 -19.02
N ILE A 134 -7.46 9.54 -18.43
CA ILE A 134 -7.73 8.43 -17.52
C ILE A 134 -7.31 8.83 -16.11
N LYS A 135 -8.20 8.57 -15.16
CA LYS A 135 -7.93 8.72 -13.74
C LYS A 135 -7.90 7.36 -13.04
N TYR A 136 -6.78 7.09 -12.38
CA TYR A 136 -6.62 5.93 -11.50
C TYR A 136 -6.66 6.39 -10.05
N VAL A 137 -7.26 5.58 -9.18
CA VAL A 137 -7.25 5.76 -7.73
C VAL A 137 -6.70 4.51 -7.08
N ILE A 138 -5.61 4.66 -6.34
CA ILE A 138 -4.98 3.59 -5.56
C ILE A 138 -5.32 3.80 -4.09
N VAL A 139 -5.86 2.77 -3.46
CA VAL A 139 -6.16 2.71 -2.02
C VAL A 139 -6.06 1.26 -1.57
N HIS A 140 -5.70 1.02 -0.31
CA HIS A 140 -5.35 -0.31 0.13
C HIS A 140 -6.50 -1.33 0.02
N ALA A 141 -7.62 -1.13 0.74
CA ALA A 141 -8.71 -2.12 0.77
C ALA A 141 -9.98 -1.65 0.07
N ASP A 142 -10.43 -0.43 0.34
CA ASP A 142 -11.65 0.11 -0.27
C ASP A 142 -11.68 1.65 -0.28
N TYR A 143 -12.57 2.22 -1.09
CA TYR A 143 -13.05 3.59 -0.97
C TYR A 143 -14.54 3.62 -0.59
N PRO A 144 -14.91 4.07 0.62
CA PRO A 144 -16.29 4.04 1.09
C PRO A 144 -17.21 4.98 0.29
N GLY A 145 -18.28 4.39 -0.24
CA GLY A 145 -19.31 5.05 -1.04
C GLY A 145 -19.30 4.62 -2.51
N ASN A 146 -20.04 5.39 -3.31
CA ASN A 146 -20.26 5.16 -4.75
C ASN A 146 -19.69 6.27 -5.64
N LYS A 147 -19.14 7.34 -5.07
CA LYS A 147 -18.54 8.44 -5.81
C LYS A 147 -17.27 8.92 -5.11
N TYR A 148 -16.17 8.83 -5.83
CA TYR A 148 -14.88 9.34 -5.44
C TYR A 148 -14.83 10.85 -5.52
N GLN A 149 -14.25 11.43 -4.48
CA GLN A 149 -13.94 12.84 -4.38
C GLN A 149 -12.59 12.99 -3.68
N PHE A 150 -11.65 13.64 -4.36
CA PHE A 150 -10.36 13.99 -3.79
C PHE A 150 -10.55 14.87 -2.54
N GLY A 151 -9.87 14.52 -1.44
CA GLY A 151 -9.94 15.27 -0.19
C GLY A 151 -11.18 15.01 0.66
N LYS A 152 -12.04 14.05 0.29
CA LYS A 152 -13.15 13.61 1.15
C LYS A 152 -12.60 13.07 2.47
N GLU A 153 -13.10 13.57 3.60
CA GLU A 153 -12.77 13.03 4.92
C GLU A 153 -13.39 11.64 5.09
N LEU A 154 -12.54 10.66 5.41
CA LEU A 154 -12.90 9.25 5.57
C LEU A 154 -12.20 8.70 6.82
N ALA A 155 -12.82 7.72 7.48
CA ALA A 155 -12.13 7.07 8.59
C ALA A 155 -11.07 6.11 8.02
N GLU A 156 -9.86 6.12 8.58
CA GLU A 156 -8.76 5.24 8.13
C GLU A 156 -9.20 3.77 8.10
N LYS A 157 -9.99 3.34 9.09
CA LYS A 157 -10.52 1.97 9.14
C LYS A 157 -11.36 1.56 7.93
N GLU A 158 -12.01 2.51 7.25
CA GLU A 158 -12.84 2.28 6.07
C GLU A 158 -12.02 2.13 4.79
N LEU A 159 -10.73 2.49 4.85
CA LEU A 159 -9.80 2.39 3.72
C LEU A 159 -8.92 1.17 3.81
N LEU A 160 -8.68 0.66 5.03
CA LEU A 160 -7.66 -0.35 5.29
C LEU A 160 -8.21 -1.76 5.53
N TRP A 161 -9.44 -1.90 6.01
CA TRP A 161 -9.97 -3.19 6.48
C TRP A 161 -11.11 -3.81 5.67
N PRO A 162 -11.99 -3.04 4.98
CA PRO A 162 -13.16 -3.64 4.36
C PRO A 162 -12.82 -4.66 3.27
N VAL A 163 -13.57 -5.75 3.26
CA VAL A 163 -13.50 -6.80 2.23
C VAL A 163 -14.82 -6.98 1.48
N ASP A 164 -15.89 -6.34 1.98
CA ASP A 164 -17.26 -6.56 1.53
C ASP A 164 -17.46 -6.23 0.05
N ARG A 165 -16.85 -5.14 -0.46
CA ARG A 165 -16.99 -4.77 -1.87
C ARG A 165 -16.40 -5.86 -2.77
N ILE A 166 -15.20 -6.33 -2.45
CA ILE A 166 -14.52 -7.37 -3.23
C ILE A 166 -15.31 -8.68 -3.13
N GLN A 167 -15.73 -9.08 -1.93
CA GLN A 167 -16.55 -10.29 -1.74
C GLN A 167 -17.88 -10.23 -2.48
N ASN A 168 -18.54 -9.07 -2.51
CA ASN A 168 -19.77 -8.87 -3.28
C ASN A 168 -19.51 -8.91 -4.79
N SER A 169 -18.41 -8.31 -5.25
CA SER A 169 -17.98 -8.35 -6.66
C SER A 169 -17.72 -9.79 -7.12
N LEU A 170 -17.04 -10.61 -6.31
CA LEU A 170 -16.82 -12.04 -6.57
C LEU A 170 -18.12 -12.86 -6.66
N LYS A 171 -19.20 -12.39 -6.02
CA LYS A 171 -20.55 -12.97 -6.13
C LYS A 171 -21.36 -12.40 -7.31
N GLY A 172 -20.75 -11.57 -8.16
CA GLY A 172 -21.39 -10.91 -9.30
C GLY A 172 -22.09 -9.59 -8.97
N ASN A 173 -22.06 -9.14 -7.72
CA ASN A 173 -22.66 -7.88 -7.29
C ASN A 173 -21.63 -6.74 -7.40
N ILE A 174 -21.51 -6.19 -8.61
CA ILE A 174 -20.54 -5.14 -8.92
C ILE A 174 -21.10 -3.77 -8.52
N ASN A 175 -20.45 -3.13 -7.54
CA ASN A 175 -20.74 -1.76 -7.12
C ASN A 175 -19.68 -0.81 -7.66
N LYS A 176 -19.98 -0.14 -8.80
CA LYS A 176 -19.09 0.85 -9.40
C LYS A 176 -18.90 2.05 -8.46
N ILE A 177 -17.69 2.59 -8.43
CA ILE A 177 -17.38 3.87 -7.81
C ILE A 177 -17.18 4.88 -8.95
N GLU A 178 -18.00 5.92 -9.00
CA GLU A 178 -17.88 7.02 -9.95
C GLU A 178 -16.74 7.96 -9.55
N GLY A 179 -16.32 8.86 -10.45
CA GLY A 179 -15.35 9.92 -10.15
C GLY A 179 -13.89 9.58 -10.45
N ALA A 180 -13.60 8.32 -10.77
CA ALA A 180 -12.37 7.85 -11.43
C ALA A 180 -12.71 6.71 -12.40
N ASP A 181 -11.81 6.44 -13.35
CA ASP A 181 -12.00 5.38 -14.35
C ASP A 181 -11.64 4.01 -13.80
N TYR A 182 -10.57 3.95 -12.99
CA TYR A 182 -10.07 2.73 -12.38
C TYR A 182 -9.77 2.91 -10.89
N PHE A 183 -10.08 1.88 -10.13
CA PHE A 183 -9.66 1.74 -8.74
C PHE A 183 -8.78 0.51 -8.62
N ILE A 184 -7.63 0.67 -7.99
CA ILE A 184 -6.67 -0.40 -7.75
C ILE A 184 -6.61 -0.63 -6.24
N PHE A 185 -6.90 -1.86 -5.84
CA PHE A 185 -6.94 -2.30 -4.44
C PHE A 185 -5.99 -3.49 -4.24
N GLY A 186 -5.56 -3.68 -2.99
CA GLY A 186 -4.89 -4.87 -2.47
C GLY A 186 -5.75 -5.60 -1.43
N HIS A 187 -5.14 -6.00 -0.30
CA HIS A 187 -5.75 -6.54 0.93
C HIS A 187 -6.42 -7.92 0.81
N MET A 188 -7.18 -8.15 -0.27
CA MET A 188 -7.80 -9.44 -0.57
C MET A 188 -6.87 -10.27 -1.44
N GLY A 189 -5.96 -10.99 -0.77
CA GLY A 189 -5.03 -11.90 -1.41
C GLY A 189 -5.72 -13.10 -2.05
N ASP A 190 -5.83 -13.09 -3.38
CA ASP A 190 -5.46 -14.29 -4.12
C ASP A 190 -3.95 -14.24 -4.28
N ALA A 191 -3.26 -15.22 -3.69
CA ALA A 191 -1.81 -15.38 -3.66
C ALA A 191 -1.12 -15.53 -5.04
N ALA A 192 -1.79 -15.15 -6.12
CA ALA A 192 -1.34 -15.25 -7.49
C ALA A 192 -1.22 -13.89 -8.22
N ASN A 193 -1.71 -12.79 -7.66
CA ASN A 193 -1.71 -11.50 -8.36
C ASN A 193 -0.83 -10.48 -7.65
N LEU A 194 0.49 -10.66 -7.76
CA LEU A 194 1.33 -9.48 -8.00
C LEU A 194 0.88 -8.93 -9.36
N LEU A 195 -0.18 -8.12 -9.35
CA LEU A 195 -0.37 -7.16 -10.43
C LEU A 195 0.89 -6.30 -10.40
N ILE A 196 1.56 -6.23 -11.54
CA ILE A 196 2.53 -5.20 -11.83
C ILE A 196 2.00 -4.47 -13.05
#